data_AF-A0A6L4ACZ7-F1
#
_entry.id   AF-A0A6L4ACZ7-F1
#
_cell.length_a   1.000
_cell.length_b   1.000
_cell.length_c   1.000
_cell.angle_alpha   90.00
_cell.angle_beta   90.00
_cell.angle_gamma   90.00
#
_symmetry.space_group_name_H-M   'P 1'
#
loop_
_entity.id
_entity.type
_entity.pdbx_description
1 polymer ?
#
loop_
_entity_poly.entity_id
_entity_poly.type
_entity_poly.pdbx_seq_one_letter_code
_entity_poly.pdbx_strand_id
1 'polypeptide(L)'
;NYNLNKLVNDSYLERSPDVSRGLRLLKNLNNEPVEIEYTHEMRVIEASNVTPVPMLGKIAAGMPLMLPENHSLYPDPDEIVEVPSPLLGRYANSDNIYALRVQGDSMVDALVGDRDIIVVQRQETAENGDMVAVLLEDSNETTLKYFYREGKLIRLQPANTTMDPILVDARRVKIQGRVLAVLRQL
;
A
#
# COMPACT_ATOMS: atom_id res chain seq x y z
N ASN A 1 21.25 -28.84 -2.27
CA ASN A 1 20.88 -28.32 -0.93
C ASN A 1 21.91 -28.54 0.17
N TYR A 2 22.91 -29.43 0.02
CA TYR A 2 23.93 -29.66 1.07
C TYR A 2 24.67 -28.38 1.53
N ASN A 3 25.25 -27.61 0.59
CA ASN A 3 26.00 -26.39 0.92
C ASN A 3 25.14 -25.31 1.58
N LEU A 4 23.87 -25.20 1.14
CA LEU A 4 22.94 -24.20 1.65
C LEU A 4 22.53 -24.51 3.10
N ASN A 5 22.21 -25.77 3.38
CA ASN A 5 21.88 -26.21 4.74
C ASN A 5 23.07 -26.06 5.68
N LYS A 6 24.29 -26.27 5.18
CA LYS A 6 25.52 -26.05 5.96
C LYS A 6 25.68 -24.58 6.35
N LEU A 7 25.48 -23.66 5.41
CA LEU A 7 25.54 -22.21 5.68
C LEU A 7 24.43 -21.73 6.62
N VAL A 8 23.25 -22.36 6.61
CA VAL A 8 22.17 -22.09 7.57
C VAL A 8 22.54 -22.59 8.97
N ASN A 9 23.01 -23.83 9.07
CA ASN A 9 23.47 -24.40 10.35
C ASN A 9 24.63 -23.59 10.96
N ASP A 10 25.55 -23.13 10.12
CA ASP A 10 26.71 -22.34 10.55
C ASP A 10 26.33 -20.85 10.82
N SER A 11 25.04 -20.51 10.74
CA SER A 11 24.49 -19.17 10.98
C SER A 11 25.06 -18.07 10.09
N TYR A 12 25.48 -18.43 8.87
CA TYR A 12 25.82 -17.47 7.82
C TYR A 12 24.59 -17.08 7.00
N LEU A 13 23.61 -17.98 6.88
CA LEU A 13 22.37 -17.74 6.14
C LEU A 13 21.12 -18.02 6.97
N GLU A 14 20.05 -17.28 6.69
CA GLU A 14 18.69 -17.59 7.10
C GLU A 14 17.87 -17.93 5.87
N ARG A 15 16.92 -18.87 6.00
CA ARG A 15 16.08 -19.32 4.89
C ARG A 15 14.60 -19.37 5.25
N SER A 16 13.77 -18.69 4.46
CA SER A 16 12.31 -18.82 4.47
C SER A 16 11.88 -19.73 3.33
N PRO A 17 11.44 -20.98 3.60
CA PRO A 17 11.12 -21.96 2.57
C PRO A 17 9.83 -21.62 1.80
N ASP A 18 8.96 -20.82 2.40
CA ASP A 18 7.64 -20.48 1.85
C ASP A 18 7.67 -19.27 0.89
N VAL A 19 8.85 -18.68 0.65
CA VAL A 19 9.02 -17.46 -0.17
C VAL A 19 10.07 -17.67 -1.26
N SER A 20 9.76 -17.26 -2.49
CA SER A 20 10.75 -17.23 -3.57
C SER A 20 11.89 -16.27 -3.22
N ARG A 21 13.15 -16.72 -3.32
CA ARG A 21 14.35 -15.95 -2.94
C ARG A 21 14.43 -15.57 -1.45
N GLY A 22 13.80 -16.34 -0.56
CA GLY A 22 13.88 -16.14 0.89
C GLY A 22 15.22 -16.51 1.54
N LEU A 23 16.37 -16.15 0.94
CA LEU A 23 17.70 -16.35 1.53
C LEU A 23 18.28 -15.03 2.02
N ARG A 24 18.75 -15.01 3.27
CA ARG A 24 19.33 -13.82 3.90
C ARG A 24 20.71 -14.11 4.46
N LEU A 25 21.65 -13.17 4.31
CA LEU A 25 22.99 -13.26 4.89
C LEU A 25 23.02 -12.67 6.30
N LEU A 26 23.48 -13.46 7.27
CA LEU A 26 23.60 -13.07 8.68
C LEU A 26 25.04 -12.71 9.07
N LYS A 27 26.02 -13.28 8.38
CA LYS A 27 27.46 -13.05 8.64
C LYS A 27 28.22 -12.91 7.33
N ASN A 28 29.19 -12.01 7.31
CA ASN A 28 30.09 -11.87 6.18
C ASN A 28 31.18 -12.97 6.20
N LEU A 29 32.07 -12.97 5.22
CA LEU A 29 33.18 -13.93 5.13
C LEU A 29 34.20 -13.80 6.27
N ASN A 30 34.16 -12.70 7.02
CA ASN A 30 35.02 -12.42 8.18
C ASN A 30 34.32 -12.78 9.52
N ASN A 31 33.18 -13.47 9.49
CA ASN A 31 32.35 -13.84 10.64
C ASN A 31 31.72 -12.66 11.41
N GLU A 32 31.76 -11.46 10.83
CA GLU A 32 31.12 -10.29 11.43
C GLU A 32 29.63 -10.35 11.10
N PRO A 33 28.75 -10.04 12.08
CA PRO A 33 27.33 -9.92 11.81
C PRO A 33 27.11 -8.91 10.69
N VAL A 34 26.33 -9.30 9.69
CA VAL A 34 25.85 -8.36 8.69
C VAL A 34 24.72 -7.60 9.34
N GLU A 35 25.07 -6.50 10.01
CA GLU A 35 24.11 -5.45 10.29
C GLU A 35 23.72 -4.88 8.93
N ILE A 36 22.52 -5.26 8.45
CA ILE A 36 21.87 -4.51 7.38
C ILE A 36 21.43 -3.20 8.03
N GLU A 37 22.40 -2.32 8.21
CA GLU A 37 22.14 -0.92 8.45
C GLU A 37 21.45 -0.45 7.17
N TYR A 38 20.14 -0.18 7.25
CA TYR A 38 19.42 0.53 6.20
C TYR A 38 19.98 1.95 6.16
N THR A 39 21.24 2.10 5.74
CA THR A 39 21.82 3.40 5.49
C THR A 39 20.99 3.98 4.36
N HIS A 40 20.36 5.10 4.67
CA HIS A 40 19.65 5.97 3.73
C HIS A 40 20.53 6.36 2.50
N GLU A 41 21.81 6.00 2.51
CA GLU A 41 22.82 6.36 1.52
C GLU A 41 22.92 5.38 0.33
N MET A 42 22.31 4.18 0.40
CA MET A 42 22.17 3.30 -0.78
C MET A 42 21.11 3.82 -1.79
N ARG A 43 20.48 4.98 -1.55
CA ARG A 43 19.60 5.67 -2.50
C ARG A 43 20.32 6.66 -3.43
N VAL A 44 21.64 6.79 -3.36
CA VAL A 44 22.39 7.85 -4.05
C VAL A 44 23.44 7.33 -5.03
N ILE A 45 23.15 6.31 -5.85
CA ILE A 45 23.89 6.12 -7.10
C ILE A 45 22.90 5.62 -8.17
N GLU A 46 22.63 6.51 -9.12
CA GLU A 46 21.59 6.50 -10.17
C GLU A 46 20.21 7.02 -9.73
N ALA A 47 19.94 8.28 -10.09
CA ALA A 47 18.67 8.97 -9.96
C ALA A 47 17.58 8.29 -10.79
N SER A 48 17.11 7.13 -10.35
CA SER A 48 15.77 6.69 -10.67
C SER A 48 14.85 7.62 -9.87
N ASN A 49 14.18 8.55 -10.55
CA ASN A 49 13.18 9.46 -9.96
C ASN A 49 11.92 8.68 -9.56
N VAL A 50 12.06 7.48 -8.98
CA VAL A 50 10.99 6.55 -8.68
C VAL A 50 11.09 6.10 -7.23
N THR A 51 9.94 5.98 -6.61
CA THR A 51 9.73 5.50 -5.26
C THR A 51 9.09 4.11 -5.36
N PRO A 52 9.69 3.07 -4.79
CA PRO A 52 9.05 1.76 -4.69
C PRO A 52 7.89 1.82 -3.69
N VAL A 53 6.71 1.37 -4.11
CA VAL A 53 5.49 1.36 -3.29
C VAL A 53 4.93 -0.06 -3.23
N PRO A 54 4.70 -0.63 -2.03
CA PRO A 54 4.18 -1.98 -1.89
C PRO A 54 2.69 -2.05 -2.26
N MET A 55 2.30 -3.07 -3.02
CA MET A 55 0.94 -3.41 -3.39
C MET A 55 0.30 -4.27 -2.30
N LEU A 56 -0.77 -3.79 -1.67
CA LEU A 56 -1.44 -4.51 -0.55
C LEU A 56 -2.69 -5.27 -0.98
N GLY A 57 -2.94 -5.34 -2.28
CA GLY A 57 -4.05 -6.11 -2.84
C GLY A 57 -5.02 -5.24 -3.61
N LYS A 58 -6.32 -5.50 -3.43
CA LYS A 58 -7.40 -4.91 -4.22
C LYS A 58 -8.38 -4.16 -3.35
N ILE A 59 -8.94 -3.08 -3.88
CA ILE A 59 -10.04 -2.34 -3.27
C ILE A 59 -11.28 -2.48 -4.13
N ALA A 60 -12.25 -3.22 -3.61
CA ALA A 60 -13.53 -3.45 -4.24
C ALA A 60 -14.64 -2.95 -3.32
N ALA A 61 -15.69 -2.33 -3.87
CA ALA A 61 -16.94 -2.24 -3.13
C ALA A 61 -17.36 -3.68 -2.76
N GLY A 62 -17.56 -3.97 -1.48
CA GLY A 62 -18.03 -5.30 -1.05
C GLY A 62 -17.03 -6.23 -0.38
N MET A 63 -15.72 -5.90 -0.31
CA MET A 63 -14.75 -6.78 0.37
C MET A 63 -13.86 -6.03 1.37
N PRO A 64 -13.60 -6.58 2.57
CA PRO A 64 -12.62 -6.03 3.50
C PRO A 64 -11.23 -6.06 2.87
N LEU A 65 -10.55 -4.91 2.90
CA LEU A 65 -9.12 -4.90 2.65
C LEU A 65 -8.43 -5.43 3.92
N MET A 66 -7.72 -6.54 3.79
CA MET A 66 -6.81 -6.99 4.83
C MET A 66 -5.52 -6.17 4.73
N LEU A 67 -5.48 -5.02 5.38
CA LEU A 67 -4.21 -4.33 5.59
C LEU A 67 -3.44 -5.10 6.66
N PRO A 68 -2.29 -5.71 6.35
CA PRO A 68 -1.47 -6.29 7.40
C PRO A 68 -1.03 -5.17 8.37
N GLU A 69 -1.31 -5.36 9.67
CA GLU A 69 -0.91 -4.40 10.72
C GLU A 69 0.62 -4.29 10.81
N ASN A 70 1.29 -5.40 10.54
CA ASN A 70 2.72 -5.48 10.35
C ASN A 70 2.92 -5.92 8.90
N HIS A 71 3.34 -5.01 8.02
CA HIS A 71 3.90 -5.46 6.76
C HIS A 71 4.97 -6.50 7.11
N SER A 72 4.90 -7.69 6.50
CA SER A 72 6.09 -8.50 6.35
C SER A 72 7.16 -7.54 5.82
N LEU A 73 8.29 -7.42 6.52
CA LEU A 73 9.34 -6.43 6.22
C LEU A 73 9.92 -6.53 4.79
N TYR A 74 9.40 -7.45 3.97
CA TYR A 74 9.77 -7.72 2.61
C TYR A 74 8.48 -8.03 1.81
N PRO A 75 7.91 -7.06 1.08
CA PRO A 75 6.95 -7.34 0.01
C PRO A 75 7.64 -8.22 -1.04
N ASP A 76 6.91 -9.15 -1.67
CA ASP A 76 7.45 -9.86 -2.82
C ASP A 76 7.81 -8.82 -3.92
N PRO A 77 8.92 -8.98 -4.66
CA PRO A 77 9.31 -8.02 -5.70
C PRO A 77 8.23 -7.80 -6.76
N ASP A 78 7.41 -8.83 -7.02
CA ASP A 78 6.28 -8.81 -7.94
C ASP A 78 5.08 -7.99 -7.40
N GLU A 79 5.16 -7.54 -6.14
CA GLU A 79 4.17 -6.72 -5.44
C GLU A 79 4.65 -5.28 -5.24
N ILE A 80 5.71 -4.84 -5.93
CA ILE A 80 6.20 -3.45 -5.85
C ILE A 80 5.80 -2.69 -7.12
N VAL A 81 5.26 -1.48 -6.93
CA VAL A 81 5.01 -0.52 -8.00
C VAL A 81 6.03 0.61 -7.90
N GLU A 82 6.76 0.84 -8.99
CA GLU A 82 7.66 2.00 -9.09
C GLU A 82 6.87 3.23 -9.50
N VAL A 83 6.79 4.21 -8.59
CA VAL A 83 6.00 5.43 -8.80
C VAL A 83 6.95 6.62 -8.90
N PRO A 84 6.86 7.44 -9.96
CA PRO A 84 7.69 8.63 -10.05
C PRO A 84 7.58 9.51 -8.79
N SER A 85 8.71 9.77 -8.12
CA SER A 85 8.77 10.55 -6.88
C SER A 85 8.10 11.93 -6.98
N PRO A 86 8.17 12.65 -8.13
CA PRO A 86 7.42 13.91 -8.29
C PRO A 86 5.89 13.77 -8.15
N LEU A 87 5.30 12.61 -8.49
CA LEU A 87 3.86 12.37 -8.31
C LEU A 87 3.47 12.21 -6.83
N LEU A 88 4.42 11.80 -5.99
CA LEU A 88 4.24 11.61 -4.56
C LEU A 88 4.61 12.87 -3.76
N GLY A 89 5.34 13.82 -4.36
CA GLY A 89 5.78 15.04 -3.71
C GLY A 89 6.52 14.76 -2.40
N ARG A 90 6.03 15.35 -1.31
CA ARG A 90 6.62 15.15 0.03
C ARG A 90 6.52 13.71 0.56
N TYR A 91 5.65 12.88 -0.02
CA TYR A 91 5.45 11.50 0.40
C TYR A 91 6.36 10.50 -0.32
N ALA A 92 7.21 10.97 -1.25
CA ALA A 92 8.13 10.12 -2.03
C ALA A 92 9.12 9.32 -1.17
N ASN A 93 9.38 9.75 0.06
CA ASN A 93 10.25 9.08 1.03
C ASN A 93 9.50 8.61 2.27
N SER A 94 8.17 8.48 2.19
CA SER A 94 7.36 8.03 3.31
C SER A 94 7.19 6.52 3.28
N ASP A 95 7.44 5.85 4.40
CA ASP A 95 7.12 4.42 4.58
C ASP A 95 5.61 4.19 4.81
N ASN A 96 4.81 5.26 4.81
CA ASN A 96 3.38 5.21 5.08
C ASN A 96 2.53 5.25 3.80
N ILE A 97 3.11 4.99 2.63
CA ILE A 97 2.35 4.87 1.38
C ILE A 97 2.25 3.41 0.92
N TYR A 98 1.13 3.08 0.28
CA TYR A 98 0.90 1.75 -0.28
C TYR A 98 0.04 1.84 -1.53
N ALA A 99 0.11 0.83 -2.37
CA ALA A 99 -0.65 0.72 -3.60
C ALA A 99 -1.82 -0.27 -3.44
N LEU A 100 -2.94 0.03 -4.10
CA LEU A 100 -4.08 -0.87 -4.20
C LEU A 100 -4.56 -0.91 -5.65
N ARG A 101 -5.01 -2.08 -6.09
CA ARG A 101 -5.69 -2.22 -7.38
C ARG A 101 -7.18 -2.00 -7.23
N VAL A 102 -7.72 -1.06 -7.98
CA VAL A 102 -9.16 -0.75 -8.01
C VAL A 102 -9.92 -1.90 -8.64
N GLN A 103 -11.07 -2.23 -8.06
CA GLN A 103 -12.03 -3.18 -8.59
C GLN A 103 -13.42 -2.54 -8.65
N GLY A 104 -13.95 -2.44 -9.86
CA GLY A 104 -15.25 -1.83 -10.18
C GLY A 104 -15.20 -0.32 -10.48
N ASP A 105 -16.37 0.26 -10.73
CA ASP A 105 -16.50 1.54 -11.44
C ASP A 105 -17.05 2.68 -10.59
N SER A 106 -17.01 2.54 -9.26
CA SER A 106 -17.64 3.54 -8.36
C SER A 106 -17.01 4.94 -8.41
N MET A 107 -15.83 5.06 -9.04
CA MET A 107 -15.08 6.30 -9.18
C MET A 107 -14.79 6.65 -10.65
N VAL A 108 -15.52 6.07 -11.60
CA VAL A 108 -15.27 6.21 -13.05
C VAL A 108 -15.32 7.66 -13.54
N ASP A 109 -16.23 8.48 -13.02
CA ASP A 109 -16.36 9.90 -13.38
C ASP A 109 -15.19 10.74 -12.84
N ALA A 110 -14.43 10.21 -11.86
CA ALA A 110 -13.16 10.78 -11.40
C ALA A 110 -11.94 10.25 -12.18
N LEU A 111 -12.16 9.60 -13.32
CA LEU A 111 -11.15 8.91 -14.12
C LEU A 111 -10.42 7.80 -13.35
N VAL A 112 -11.08 7.17 -12.38
CA VAL A 112 -10.58 5.99 -11.65
C VAL A 112 -11.49 4.80 -11.97
N GLY A 113 -10.99 3.88 -12.78
CA GLY A 113 -11.73 2.74 -13.29
C GLY A 113 -11.21 1.40 -12.77
N ASP A 114 -11.90 0.33 -13.16
CA ASP A 114 -11.48 -1.03 -12.87
C ASP A 114 -10.03 -1.27 -13.31
N ARG A 115 -9.26 -1.97 -12.46
CA ARG A 115 -7.85 -2.35 -12.64
C ARG A 115 -6.83 -1.22 -12.54
N ASP A 116 -7.24 0.03 -12.35
CA ASP A 116 -6.30 1.11 -12.03
C ASP A 116 -5.56 0.83 -10.73
N ILE A 117 -4.35 1.37 -10.61
CA ILE A 117 -3.57 1.31 -9.38
C ILE A 117 -3.66 2.67 -8.70
N ILE A 118 -4.16 2.71 -7.46
CA ILE A 118 -4.12 3.90 -6.63
C ILE A 118 -2.96 3.81 -5.65
N VAL A 119 -2.29 4.94 -5.42
CA VAL A 119 -1.31 5.09 -4.34
C VAL A 119 -1.97 5.84 -3.21
N VAL A 120 -1.91 5.28 -2.01
CA VAL A 120 -2.62 5.74 -0.83
C VAL A 120 -1.64 6.07 0.27
N GLN A 121 -1.75 7.26 0.84
CA GLN A 121 -1.10 7.64 2.10
C GLN A 121 -1.92 7.10 3.27
N ARG A 122 -1.33 6.25 4.11
CA ARG A 122 -1.93 5.81 5.37
C ARG A 122 -2.13 7.02 6.28
N GLN A 123 -3.38 7.26 6.65
CA GLN A 123 -3.79 8.30 7.60
C GLN A 123 -5.22 8.01 8.06
N GLU A 124 -5.57 8.45 9.26
CA GLU A 124 -6.89 8.22 9.88
C GLU A 124 -7.84 9.42 9.74
N THR A 125 -7.36 10.50 9.14
CA THR A 125 -8.10 11.76 8.94
C THR A 125 -8.22 12.07 7.46
N ALA A 126 -9.24 12.85 7.10
CA ALA A 126 -9.48 13.33 5.74
C ALA A 126 -10.20 14.67 5.77
N GLU A 127 -10.02 15.45 4.71
CA GLU A 127 -10.71 16.71 4.47
C GLU A 127 -11.87 16.52 3.49
N ASN A 128 -12.84 17.43 3.51
CA ASN A 128 -13.98 17.38 2.62
C ASN A 128 -13.53 17.48 1.16
N GLY A 129 -13.92 16.49 0.34
CA GLY A 129 -13.50 16.37 -1.05
C GLY A 129 -12.26 15.50 -1.26
N ASP A 130 -11.61 14.99 -0.21
CA ASP A 130 -10.52 14.02 -0.36
C ASP A 130 -11.07 12.69 -0.90
N MET A 131 -10.35 12.09 -1.84
CA MET A 131 -10.57 10.70 -2.26
C MET A 131 -9.89 9.77 -1.24
N VAL A 132 -10.67 8.92 -0.58
CA VAL A 132 -10.18 8.09 0.53
C VAL A 132 -10.53 6.62 0.36
N ALA A 133 -9.62 5.76 0.83
CA ALA A 133 -9.92 4.38 1.15
C ALA A 133 -10.54 4.36 2.54
N VAL A 134 -11.76 3.83 2.64
CA VAL A 134 -12.54 3.84 3.88
C VAL A 134 -13.07 2.44 4.18
N LEU A 135 -12.96 2.02 5.43
CA LEU A 135 -13.56 0.80 5.96
C LEU A 135 -14.89 1.17 6.61
N LEU A 136 -15.96 0.52 6.14
CA LEU A 136 -17.28 0.57 6.74
C LEU A 136 -17.37 -0.52 7.81
N GLU A 137 -17.56 -0.16 9.08
CA GLU A 137 -17.57 -1.13 10.18
C GLU A 137 -18.76 -2.10 10.11
N ASP A 138 -19.93 -1.62 9.65
CA ASP A 138 -21.16 -2.43 9.62
C ASP A 138 -21.07 -3.61 8.63
N SER A 139 -20.50 -3.38 7.45
CA SER A 139 -20.33 -4.41 6.42
C SER A 139 -18.94 -5.06 6.45
N ASN A 140 -18.00 -4.48 7.20
CA ASN A 140 -16.59 -4.83 7.15
C ASN A 140 -16.03 -4.77 5.71
N GLU A 141 -16.38 -3.73 4.96
CA GLU A 141 -15.99 -3.57 3.56
C GLU A 141 -15.13 -2.33 3.37
N THR A 142 -14.10 -2.42 2.53
CA THR A 142 -13.25 -1.28 2.18
C THR A 142 -13.67 -0.70 0.84
N THR A 143 -13.97 0.58 0.77
CA THR A 143 -14.44 1.25 -0.44
C THR A 143 -13.66 2.51 -0.73
N LEU A 144 -13.62 2.89 -2.02
CA LEU A 144 -13.01 4.12 -2.50
C LEU A 144 -14.11 5.15 -2.80
N LYS A 145 -14.12 6.28 -2.09
CA LYS A 145 -15.14 7.33 -2.21
C LYS A 145 -14.53 8.70 -1.92
N TYR A 146 -15.22 9.76 -2.34
CA TYR A 146 -14.96 11.10 -1.82
C TYR A 146 -15.56 11.25 -0.43
N PHE A 147 -14.77 11.79 0.50
CA PHE A 147 -15.16 12.00 1.87
C PHE A 147 -15.79 13.38 2.08
N TYR A 148 -16.95 13.44 2.74
CA TYR A 148 -17.54 14.68 3.23
C TYR A 148 -18.07 14.50 4.64
N ARG A 149 -17.57 15.32 5.57
CA ARG A 149 -18.06 15.40 6.94
C ARG A 149 -19.17 16.44 7.04
N GLU A 150 -20.36 15.97 7.42
CA GLU A 150 -21.59 16.76 7.58
C GLU A 150 -22.07 16.63 9.04
N GLY A 151 -21.29 17.22 9.94
CA GLY A 151 -21.53 17.17 11.39
C GLY A 151 -21.25 15.78 11.98
N LYS A 152 -22.31 15.05 12.34
CA LYS A 152 -22.24 13.68 12.89
C LYS A 152 -22.29 12.60 11.81
N LEU A 153 -22.66 12.97 10.59
CA LEU A 153 -22.72 12.07 9.45
C LEU A 153 -21.49 12.26 8.57
N ILE A 154 -21.06 11.17 7.97
CA ILE A 154 -20.12 11.15 6.86
C ILE A 154 -20.91 10.76 5.61
N ARG A 155 -20.80 11.59 4.58
CA ARG A 155 -21.24 11.27 3.22
C ARG A 155 -20.04 10.77 2.44
N LEU A 156 -20.13 9.52 2.01
CA LEU A 156 -19.18 8.90 1.10
C LEU A 156 -19.77 8.97 -0.31
N GLN A 157 -19.22 9.87 -1.10
CA GLN A 157 -19.73 10.20 -2.42
C GLN A 157 -18.99 9.37 -3.49
N PRO A 158 -19.67 8.49 -4.25
CA PRO A 158 -19.10 7.91 -5.46
C PRO A 158 -18.90 8.99 -6.52
N ALA A 159 -17.88 8.82 -7.35
CA ALA A 159 -17.75 9.52 -8.62
C ALA A 159 -18.29 8.61 -9.73
N ASN A 160 -19.59 8.31 -9.65
CA ASN A 160 -20.34 7.57 -10.63
C ASN A 160 -21.79 8.02 -10.55
N THR A 161 -22.28 8.65 -11.61
CA THR A 161 -23.63 9.23 -11.69
C THR A 161 -24.75 8.20 -11.47
N THR A 162 -24.47 6.91 -11.67
CA THR A 162 -25.45 5.82 -11.47
C THR A 162 -25.51 5.30 -10.03
N MET A 163 -24.65 5.79 -9.13
CA MET A 163 -24.55 5.34 -7.74
C MET A 163 -24.93 6.44 -6.76
N ASP A 164 -25.74 6.07 -5.76
CA ASP A 164 -26.14 7.00 -4.70
C ASP A 164 -25.04 7.19 -3.64
N PRO A 165 -25.00 8.35 -2.97
CA PRO A 165 -24.10 8.58 -1.84
C PRO A 165 -24.43 7.66 -0.66
N ILE A 166 -23.40 7.21 0.05
CA ILE A 166 -23.55 6.42 1.28
C ILE A 166 -23.47 7.38 2.48
N LEU A 167 -24.53 7.45 3.28
CA LEU A 167 -24.62 8.26 4.50
C LEU A 167 -24.49 7.37 5.73
N VAL A 168 -23.48 7.62 6.55
CA VAL A 168 -23.13 6.77 7.71
C VAL A 168 -22.75 7.63 8.92
N ASP A 169 -23.00 7.15 10.14
CA ASP A 169 -22.51 7.83 11.35
C ASP A 169 -20.99 7.83 11.35
N ALA A 170 -20.39 8.96 11.71
CA ALA A 170 -18.94 9.12 11.72
C ALA A 170 -18.20 8.08 12.56
N ARG A 171 -18.85 7.49 13.57
CA ARG A 171 -18.27 6.42 14.40
C ARG A 171 -18.11 5.09 13.67
N ARG A 172 -18.82 4.88 12.57
CA ARG A 172 -18.83 3.62 11.80
C ARG A 172 -17.91 3.66 10.58
N VAL A 173 -17.14 4.73 10.44
CA VAL A 173 -16.26 4.97 9.29
C VAL A 173 -14.84 5.05 9.78
N LYS A 174 -13.99 4.16 9.26
CA LYS A 174 -12.55 4.16 9.52
C LYS A 174 -11.81 4.54 8.25
N ILE A 175 -11.16 5.70 8.24
CA ILE A 175 -10.31 6.12 7.14
C ILE A 175 -9.02 5.29 7.19
N GLN A 176 -8.72 4.60 6.10
CA GLN A 176 -7.49 3.79 5.93
C GLN A 176 -6.39 4.58 5.23
N GLY A 177 -6.77 5.62 4.48
CA GLY A 177 -5.83 6.53 3.87
C GLY A 177 -6.45 7.40 2.79
N ARG A 178 -5.63 8.35 2.31
CA ARG A 178 -5.99 9.28 1.23
C ARG A 178 -5.23 8.94 -0.04
N VAL A 179 -5.91 8.98 -1.18
CA VAL A 179 -5.28 8.76 -2.49
C VAL A 179 -4.36 9.93 -2.85
N LEU A 180 -3.12 9.61 -3.22
CA LEU A 180 -2.11 10.54 -3.71
C LEU A 180 -2.02 10.56 -5.23
N ALA A 181 -2.13 9.38 -5.86
CA ALA A 181 -1.95 9.22 -7.30
C ALA A 181 -2.77 8.05 -7.84
N VAL A 182 -3.03 8.09 -9.15
CA VAL A 182 -3.70 7.04 -9.92
C VAL A 182 -2.80 6.70 -11.11
N LEU A 183 -2.52 5.41 -11.29
CA LEU A 183 -1.69 4.87 -12.37
C LEU A 183 -2.55 3.94 -13.21
N ARG A 184 -2.58 4.19 -14.52
CA ARG A 184 -3.31 3.37 -15.49
C ARG A 184 -2.38 2.86 -16.56
N GLN A 185 -2.45 1.55 -16.81
CA GLN A 185 -1.81 0.90 -17.94
C GLN A 185 -2.88 0.68 -19.03
N LEU A 186 -2.63 1.20 -20.25
CA LEU A 186 -3.53 1.09 -21.40
C LEU A 186 -3.18 -0.11 -22.29
#